data_AF-A0A923L3H2-F1
#
_entry.id   AF-A0A923L3H2-F1
#
_cell.length_a   1.000
_cell.length_b   1.000
_cell.length_c   1.000
_cell.angle_alpha   90.00
_cell.angle_beta   90.00
_cell.angle_gamma   90.00
#
_symmetry.space_group_name_H-M   'P 1'
#
loop_
_entity.id
_entity.type
_entity.pdbx_description
1 polymer ?
#
loop_
_entity_poly.entity_id
_entity_poly.type
_entity_poly.pdbx_seq_one_letter_code
_entity_poly.pdbx_strand_id
1 'polypeptide(L)' 'MCETDKLLKEIEKLRNKMSSVALTQGITSLESIALSQELDRLLNIYEKVKNEKNMTR' A
#
# COMPACT_ATOMS: atom_id res chain seq x y z
N MET A 1 1.41 -14.41 14.02
CA MET A 1 1.29 -13.52 12.83
C MET A 1 1.89 -12.17 13.19
N CYS A 2 2.96 -11.75 12.52
CA CYS A 2 3.56 -10.43 12.74
C CYS A 2 2.63 -9.32 12.20
N GLU A 3 2.60 -8.15 12.84
CA GLU A 3 1.82 -6.98 12.40
C GLU A 3 2.18 -6.55 10.97
N THR A 4 3.45 -6.73 10.61
CA THR A 4 4.01 -6.50 9.27
C THR A 4 3.36 -7.37 8.18
N ASP A 5 2.92 -8.58 8.53
CA ASP A 5 2.27 -9.54 7.62
C ASP A 5 0.84 -9.12 7.26
N LYS A 6 0.11 -8.56 8.25
CA LYS A 6 -1.21 -7.98 8.03
C LYS A 6 -1.12 -6.75 7.10
N LEU A 7 -0.10 -5.91 7.31
CA LEU A 7 0.11 -4.73 6.47
C LEU A 7 0.44 -5.12 5.02
N LEU A 8 1.27 -6.15 4.83
CA LEU A 8 1.58 -6.70 3.51
C LEU A 8 0.33 -7.19 2.76
N LYS A 9 -0.56 -7.90 3.45
CA LYS A 9 -1.82 -8.37 2.86
C LYS A 9 -2.71 -7.20 2.41
N GLU A 10 -2.78 -6.15 3.21
CA GLU A 10 -3.57 -4.96 2.86
C GLU A 10 -2.96 -4.20 1.69
N ILE A 11 -1.61 -4.08 1.63
CA ILE A 11 -0.89 -3.50 0.49
C ILE A 11 -1.18 -4.30 -0.79
N GLU A 12 -1.12 -5.62 -0.75
CA GLU A 12 -1.43 -6.44 -1.94
C GLU A 12 -2.88 -6.31 -2.39
N LYS A 13 -3.83 -6.28 -1.44
CA LYS A 13 -5.24 -6.02 -1.74
C LYS A 13 -5.44 -4.68 -2.41
N LEU A 14 -4.85 -3.61 -1.86
CA LEU A 14 -4.97 -2.27 -2.42
C LEU A 14 -4.30 -2.18 -3.79
N ARG A 15 -3.14 -2.80 -3.97
CA ARG A 15 -2.45 -2.87 -5.27
C ARG A 15 -3.31 -3.53 -6.34
N ASN A 16 -3.93 -4.66 -6.02
CA ASN A 16 -4.83 -5.34 -6.96
C ASN A 16 -6.06 -4.48 -7.32
N LYS A 17 -6.62 -3.78 -6.32
CA LYS A 17 -7.73 -2.86 -6.54
C LYS A 17 -7.31 -1.66 -7.39
N MET A 18 -6.16 -1.05 -7.12
CA MET A 18 -5.61 0.05 -7.90
C MET A 18 -5.37 -0.37 -9.35
N SER A 19 -4.78 -1.53 -9.61
CA SER A 19 -4.58 -2.06 -10.96
C SER A 19 -5.92 -2.26 -11.69
N SER A 20 -6.93 -2.81 -11.00
CA SER A 20 -8.27 -2.98 -11.58
C SER A 20 -8.92 -1.64 -11.92
N VAL A 21 -8.80 -0.63 -11.05
CA VAL A 21 -9.33 0.71 -11.28
C VAL A 21 -8.54 1.45 -12.37
N ALA A 22 -7.22 1.31 -12.42
CA ALA A 22 -6.40 1.87 -13.48
C ALA A 22 -6.74 1.28 -14.86
N LEU A 23 -7.05 -0.02 -14.92
CA LEU A 23 -7.48 -0.70 -16.15
C LEU A 23 -8.90 -0.32 -16.58
N THR A 24 -9.80 -0.05 -15.64
CA THR A 24 -11.21 0.24 -15.93
C THR A 24 -11.51 1.72 -16.10
N GLN A 25 -10.95 2.58 -15.26
CA GLN A 25 -11.20 4.03 -15.24
C GLN A 25 -10.01 4.86 -15.75
N GLY A 26 -8.84 4.26 -15.93
CA GLY A 26 -7.60 4.96 -16.28
C GLY A 26 -6.86 5.50 -15.06
N ILE A 27 -5.54 5.64 -15.19
CA ILE A 27 -4.63 6.12 -14.13
C ILE A 27 -4.88 7.57 -13.70
N THR A 28 -5.59 8.35 -14.51
CA THR A 28 -5.93 9.75 -14.22
C THR A 28 -7.29 9.92 -13.55
N SER A 29 -8.05 8.83 -13.34
CA SER A 29 -9.29 8.90 -12.56
C SER A 29 -8.95 9.31 -11.12
N LEU A 30 -9.79 10.17 -10.55
CA LEU A 30 -9.73 10.54 -9.12
C LEU A 30 -9.68 9.29 -8.22
N GLU A 31 -10.37 8.23 -8.61
CA GLU A 31 -10.36 6.97 -7.88
C GLU A 31 -9.00 6.26 -7.95
N SER A 32 -8.37 6.25 -9.13
CA SER A 32 -7.03 5.67 -9.31
C SER A 32 -5.96 6.48 -8.57
N ILE A 33 -6.08 7.82 -8.59
CA ILE A 33 -5.21 8.74 -7.83
C ILE A 33 -5.37 8.52 -6.33
N ALA A 34 -6.61 8.44 -5.83
CA ALA A 34 -6.87 8.18 -4.42
C ALA A 34 -6.32 6.82 -3.97
N LEU A 35 -6.51 5.78 -4.78
CA LEU A 35 -5.95 4.44 -4.51
C LEU A 35 -4.43 4.43 -4.51
N SER A 36 -3.79 5.16 -5.43
CA SER A 36 -2.34 5.31 -5.46
C SER A 36 -1.82 6.00 -4.20
N GLN A 37 -2.47 7.07 -3.75
CA GLN A 37 -2.08 7.78 -2.52
C GLN A 37 -2.23 6.91 -1.28
N GLU A 38 -3.30 6.11 -1.21
CA GLU A 38 -3.53 5.23 -0.08
C GLU A 38 -2.55 4.04 -0.06
N LEU A 39 -2.21 3.49 -1.23
CA LEU A 39 -1.16 2.48 -1.36
C LEU A 39 0.19 3.02 -0.89
N ASP A 40 0.53 4.24 -1.31
CA ASP A 40 1.79 4.90 -0.92
C ASP A 40 1.87 5.12 0.59
N ARG A 41 0.76 5.53 1.23
CA ARG A 41 0.68 5.65 2.69
C ARG A 41 0.94 4.32 3.40
N LEU A 42 0.31 3.23 2.93
CA LEU A 42 0.52 1.91 3.53
C LEU A 42 1.96 1.43 3.37
N LEU A 43 2.58 1.68 2.21
CA LEU A 43 3.99 1.38 1.97
C LEU A 43 4.91 2.18 2.91
N ASN A 44 4.65 3.48 3.10
CA ASN A 44 5.39 4.31 4.04
C ASN A 44 5.26 3.82 5.49
N ILE A 45 4.06 3.37 5.91
CA ILE A 45 3.85 2.79 7.24
C ILE A 45 4.62 1.47 7.38
N TYR A 46 4.56 0.61 6.36
CA TYR A 46 5.31 -0.64 6.33
C TYR A 46 6.80 -0.40 6.46
N GLU A 47 7.33 0.55 5.70
CA GLU A 47 8.74 0.89 5.71
C GLU A 47 9.15 1.45 7.08
N LYS A 48 8.35 2.35 7.68
CA LYS A 48 8.59 2.85 9.04
C LYS A 48 8.65 1.72 10.07
N VAL A 49 7.64 0.87 10.12
CA VAL A 49 7.59 -0.28 11.06
C VAL A 49 8.76 -1.24 10.84
N LYS A 50 9.14 -1.47 9.58
CA LYS A 50 10.30 -2.29 9.23
C LYS A 50 11.60 -1.64 9.67
N ASN A 51 11.74 -0.32 9.48
CA ASN A 51 12.96 0.42 9.79
C ASN A 51 13.15 0.62 11.30
N GLU A 52 12.07 0.85 12.05
CA GLU A 52 12.08 0.87 13.52
C GLU A 52 12.58 -0.45 14.10
N LYS A 53 12.22 -1.59 13.49
CA LYS A 53 12.77 -2.90 13.89
C LYS A 53 14.26 -3.07 13.58
N ASN A 54 14.80 -2.35 12.61
CA ASN A 54 16.22 -2.42 12.24
C ASN A 54 17.11 -1.45 13.05
N MET A 55 16.54 -0.38 13.61
CA MET A 55 17.30 0.61 14.38
C MET A 55 17.61 0.19 15.83
N THR A 56 16.95 -0.86 16.33
CA THR A 56 17.18 -1.41 17.68
C THR A 56 18.17 -2.58 17.71
N ARG A 57 18.99 -2.77 16.68
CA ARG A 57 19.99 -3.86 16.60
C ARG A 57 21.43 -3.35 16.70
#